data_AF-A0A6J4VN18-F1
#
_entry.id   AF-A0A6J4VN18-F1
#
_cell.length_a   1.000
_cell.length_b   1.000
_cell.length_c   1.000
_cell.angle_alpha   90.00
_cell.angle_beta   90.00
_cell.angle_gamma   90.00
#
_symmetry.space_group_name_H-M   'P 1'
#
loop_
_entity.id
_entity.type
_entity.pdbx_description
1 polymer ?
#
loop_
_entity_poly.entity_id
_entity_poly.type
_entity_poly.pdbx_seq_one_letter_code
_entity_poly.pdbx_strand_id
1 'polypeptide(L)'
;GITAVAISGVFALTDASQEMWAAERLRAQLPGVDLTLSHELGRLGLLERENAAALNACLVPLARRTIGVFRAAIAALGLDLAPRLFLSQNDGTLMDAAYAARYPVLTFASGPTNSMRGAAFLSGLTEAIVLDVGGTTTDAGVLVAGFPREASFEVSVGGVRTNFRMPDVVSIGLGGGSLVADGGATIGPVSVGFRLPREARIFGGDTLTATDIAVASGLASLGHPARVADLDPSTVAAARATMRERIATLVDTLKTSSAPMPVIAVGGGSLLIEETIPGAARVVRPPHHDCANAIGAAIAQVSGEVAQIFPIDGQTLTRERALTIAREEAAARAIAAGAHPETIQTVEVDEIPLAYLPSNALRVRVKVVGDLATGS
;
A
#
# COMPACT_ATOMS: atom_id res chain seq x y z
N GLY A 1 -9.15 27.15 -16.99
CA GLY A 1 -10.18 27.34 -15.95
C GLY A 1 -10.04 26.25 -14.91
N ILE A 2 -10.95 26.18 -13.93
CA ILE A 2 -11.02 25.11 -12.94
C ILE A 2 -11.50 23.82 -13.63
N THR A 3 -10.76 22.72 -13.51
CA THR A 3 -11.08 21.43 -14.15
C THR A 3 -11.46 20.34 -13.15
N ALA A 4 -11.13 20.51 -11.87
CA ALA A 4 -11.46 19.59 -10.80
C ALA A 4 -11.87 20.36 -9.54
N VAL A 5 -12.84 19.85 -8.78
CA VAL A 5 -13.37 20.46 -7.56
C VAL A 5 -13.57 19.39 -6.49
N ALA A 6 -13.11 19.68 -5.27
CA ALA A 6 -13.44 18.91 -4.08
C ALA A 6 -14.63 19.56 -3.35
N ILE A 7 -15.59 18.75 -2.91
CA ILE A 7 -16.76 19.19 -2.15
C ILE A 7 -16.73 18.51 -0.79
N SER A 8 -16.68 19.31 0.28
CA SER A 8 -16.68 18.83 1.66
C SER A 8 -17.85 19.46 2.42
N GLY A 9 -18.78 18.62 2.87
CA GLY A 9 -19.92 19.00 3.70
C GLY A 9 -19.70 18.58 5.16
N VAL A 10 -20.22 19.37 6.10
CA VAL A 10 -20.24 18.99 7.51
C VAL A 10 -21.23 17.83 7.69
N PHE A 11 -20.87 16.82 8.49
CA PHE A 11 -21.67 15.60 8.70
C PHE A 11 -22.01 14.78 7.43
N ALA A 12 -21.27 14.97 6.33
CA ALA A 12 -21.55 14.31 5.05
C ALA A 12 -21.47 12.77 5.10
N LEU A 13 -20.80 12.19 6.10
CA LEU A 13 -20.80 10.74 6.35
C LEU A 13 -22.10 10.20 6.94
N THR A 14 -22.91 11.07 7.55
CA THR A 14 -24.24 10.75 8.06
C THR A 14 -25.31 11.10 7.02
N ASP A 15 -25.19 12.28 6.42
CA ASP A 15 -26.08 12.75 5.37
C ASP A 15 -25.29 13.47 4.26
N ALA A 16 -25.14 12.81 3.12
CA ALA A 16 -24.41 13.33 1.96
C ALA A 16 -25.24 14.29 1.09
N SER A 17 -26.51 14.57 1.44
CA SER A 17 -27.44 15.35 0.62
C SER A 17 -26.89 16.71 0.20
N GLN A 18 -26.17 17.39 1.11
CA GLN A 18 -25.57 18.70 0.83
C GLN A 18 -24.45 18.62 -0.22
N GLU A 19 -23.58 17.61 -0.12
CA GLU A 19 -22.50 17.41 -1.10
C GLU A 19 -23.07 17.04 -2.47
N MET A 20 -24.08 16.15 -2.50
CA MET A 20 -24.75 15.74 -3.73
C MET A 20 -25.45 16.91 -4.42
N TRP A 21 -26.19 17.73 -3.66
CA TRP A 21 -26.84 18.93 -4.18
C TRP A 21 -25.84 19.92 -4.79
N ALA A 22 -24.73 20.18 -4.10
CA ALA A 22 -23.68 21.05 -4.62
C ALA A 22 -23.04 20.47 -5.90
N ALA A 23 -22.82 19.15 -5.94
CA ALA A 23 -22.27 18.45 -7.08
C ALA A 23 -23.16 18.59 -8.33
N GLU A 24 -24.47 18.44 -8.17
CA GLU A 24 -25.43 18.60 -9.27
C GLU A 24 -25.39 20.01 -9.86
N ARG A 25 -25.36 21.05 -9.01
CA ARG A 25 -25.27 22.44 -9.46
C ARG A 25 -23.96 22.73 -10.17
N LEU A 26 -22.85 22.24 -9.64
CA LEU A 26 -21.54 22.42 -10.25
C LEU A 26 -21.45 21.71 -11.61
N ARG A 27 -21.97 20.49 -11.75
CA ARG A 27 -22.02 19.80 -13.06
C ARG A 27 -22.85 20.55 -14.09
N ALA A 28 -23.95 21.17 -13.67
CA ALA A 28 -24.80 21.95 -14.57
C ALA A 28 -24.12 23.25 -15.06
N GLN A 29 -23.30 23.88 -14.23
CA GLN A 29 -22.61 25.14 -14.55
C GLN A 29 -21.22 24.94 -15.17
N LEU A 30 -20.57 23.82 -14.90
CA LEU A 30 -19.23 23.47 -15.37
C LEU A 30 -19.24 22.08 -16.03
N PRO A 31 -19.73 21.96 -17.28
CA PRO A 31 -19.72 20.69 -17.99
C PRO A 31 -18.30 20.11 -18.10
N GLY A 32 -18.14 18.85 -17.70
CA GLY A 32 -16.86 18.14 -17.75
C GLY A 32 -15.94 18.39 -16.55
N VAL A 33 -16.39 19.10 -15.51
CA VAL A 33 -15.63 19.23 -14.25
C VAL A 33 -15.55 17.88 -13.53
N ASP A 34 -14.35 17.51 -13.09
CA ASP A 34 -14.17 16.36 -12.21
C ASP A 34 -14.55 16.74 -10.78
N LEU A 35 -15.41 15.96 -10.15
CA LEU A 35 -15.86 16.21 -8.77
C LEU A 35 -15.39 15.10 -7.84
N THR A 36 -14.77 15.48 -6.73
CA THR A 36 -14.51 14.59 -5.59
C THR A 36 -15.42 14.97 -4.44
N LEU A 37 -16.26 14.05 -3.98
CA LEU A 37 -17.11 14.24 -2.82
C LEU A 37 -16.43 13.64 -1.60
N SER A 38 -16.33 14.42 -0.53
CA SER A 38 -15.53 14.05 0.63
C SER A 38 -16.08 12.82 1.35
N HIS A 39 -17.41 12.64 1.36
CA HIS A 39 -18.07 11.49 1.99
C HIS A 39 -17.76 10.14 1.30
N GLU A 40 -17.34 10.15 0.04
CA GLU A 40 -17.04 8.92 -0.71
C GLU A 40 -15.63 8.38 -0.43
N LEU A 41 -14.75 9.20 0.18
CA LEU A 41 -13.33 8.91 0.31
C LEU A 41 -12.84 8.90 1.76
N GLY A 42 -13.17 9.93 2.54
CA GLY A 42 -12.59 10.13 3.87
C GLY A 42 -13.38 9.49 5.00
N ARG A 43 -12.72 9.34 6.15
CA ARG A 43 -13.31 8.83 7.39
C ARG A 43 -13.82 9.98 8.27
N LEU A 44 -14.12 9.67 9.54
CA LEU A 44 -14.44 10.67 10.55
C LEU A 44 -13.29 11.69 10.66
N GLY A 45 -13.63 12.94 10.97
CA GLY A 45 -12.73 14.09 10.84
C GLY A 45 -13.09 14.93 9.62
N LEU A 46 -13.37 16.23 9.83
CA LEU A 46 -13.73 17.14 8.74
C LEU A 46 -12.49 17.60 7.98
N LEU A 47 -11.44 18.02 8.71
CA LEU A 47 -10.23 18.60 8.12
C LEU A 47 -9.46 17.56 7.31
N GLU A 48 -9.30 16.35 7.86
CA GLU A 48 -8.58 15.26 7.21
C GLU A 48 -9.33 14.73 5.99
N ARG A 49 -10.66 14.73 6.05
CA ARG A 49 -11.53 14.34 4.94
C ARG A 49 -11.54 15.40 3.83
N GLU A 50 -11.57 16.68 4.19
CA GLU A 50 -11.42 17.79 3.25
C GLU A 50 -10.06 17.70 2.54
N ASN A 51 -8.99 17.49 3.30
CA ASN A 51 -7.64 17.31 2.76
C ASN A 51 -7.56 16.11 1.81
N ALA A 52 -8.15 14.97 2.16
CA ALA A 52 -8.22 13.80 1.30
C ALA A 52 -8.94 14.10 -0.03
N ALA A 53 -10.09 14.77 0.05
CA ALA A 53 -10.88 15.13 -1.13
C ALA A 53 -10.12 16.12 -2.03
N ALA A 54 -9.46 17.13 -1.44
CA ALA A 54 -8.65 18.11 -2.16
C ALA A 54 -7.44 17.44 -2.83
N LEU A 55 -6.72 16.58 -2.12
CA LEU A 55 -5.57 15.84 -2.65
C LEU A 55 -5.99 14.95 -3.84
N ASN A 56 -7.12 14.26 -3.72
CA ASN A 56 -7.67 13.46 -4.81
C ASN A 56 -8.04 14.30 -6.02
N ALA A 57 -8.78 15.39 -5.83
CA ALA A 57 -9.17 16.28 -6.92
C ALA A 57 -7.97 16.84 -7.70
N CYS A 58 -6.85 17.12 -7.02
CA CYS A 58 -5.61 17.55 -7.66
C CYS A 58 -4.97 16.48 -8.56
N LEU A 59 -5.19 15.21 -8.26
CA LEU A 59 -4.57 14.08 -8.96
C LEU A 59 -5.42 13.52 -10.10
N VAL A 60 -6.74 13.75 -10.08
CA VAL A 60 -7.67 13.21 -11.10
C VAL A 60 -7.23 13.52 -12.54
N PRO A 61 -6.81 14.77 -12.90
CA PRO A 61 -6.38 15.05 -14.27
C PRO A 61 -5.17 14.22 -14.72
N LEU A 62 -4.21 14.01 -13.82
CA LEU A 62 -3.04 13.17 -14.08
C LEU A 62 -3.46 11.70 -14.21
N ALA A 63 -4.31 11.21 -13.30
CA ALA A 63 -4.79 9.84 -13.29
C ALA A 63 -5.53 9.48 -14.58
N ARG A 64 -6.45 10.35 -15.03
CA ARG A 64 -7.18 10.18 -16.29
C ARG A 64 -6.24 10.08 -17.49
N ARG A 65 -5.22 10.93 -17.54
CA ARG A 65 -4.20 10.89 -18.61
C ARG A 65 -3.42 9.57 -18.58
N THR A 66 -2.90 9.20 -17.42
CA THR A 66 -2.08 7.99 -17.25
C THR A 66 -2.86 6.72 -17.57
N ILE A 67 -4.09 6.58 -17.06
CA ILE A 67 -4.96 5.43 -17.34
C ILE A 67 -5.38 5.42 -18.81
N GLY A 68 -5.63 6.58 -19.41
CA GLY A 68 -5.90 6.71 -20.84
C GLY A 68 -4.74 6.19 -21.70
N VAL A 69 -3.50 6.49 -21.32
CA VAL A 69 -2.29 5.97 -21.99
C VAL A 69 -2.19 4.45 -21.84
N PHE A 70 -2.46 3.89 -20.66
CA PHE A 70 -2.48 2.43 -20.50
C PHE A 70 -3.54 1.76 -21.38
N ARG A 71 -4.77 2.30 -21.40
CA ARG A 71 -5.83 1.77 -22.26
C ARG A 71 -5.46 1.84 -23.75
N ALA A 72 -4.88 2.95 -24.20
CA ALA A 72 -4.43 3.10 -25.57
C ALA A 72 -3.30 2.12 -25.93
N ALA A 73 -2.34 1.91 -25.03
CA ALA A 73 -1.26 0.95 -25.22
C ALA A 73 -1.78 -0.50 -25.31
N ILE A 74 -2.71 -0.89 -24.43
CA ILE A 74 -3.35 -2.21 -24.45
C ILE A 74 -4.10 -2.41 -25.77
N ALA A 75 -4.86 -1.40 -26.21
CA ALA A 75 -5.58 -1.45 -27.49
C ALA A 75 -4.63 -1.55 -28.69
N ALA A 76 -3.51 -0.82 -28.67
CA ALA A 76 -2.50 -0.87 -29.73
C ALA A 76 -1.80 -2.24 -29.84
N LEU A 77 -1.75 -3.00 -28.74
CA LEU A 77 -1.27 -4.38 -28.72
C LEU A 77 -2.31 -5.40 -29.25
N GLY A 78 -3.50 -4.96 -29.63
CA GLY A 78 -4.57 -5.84 -30.12
C GLY A 78 -5.21 -6.69 -29.01
N LEU A 79 -5.03 -6.31 -27.74
CA LEU A 79 -5.64 -7.00 -26.61
C LEU A 79 -7.04 -6.44 -26.38
N ASP A 80 -8.09 -7.23 -26.62
CA ASP A 80 -9.49 -6.89 -26.29
C ASP A 80 -9.78 -6.99 -24.77
N LEU A 81 -8.80 -6.59 -23.96
CA LEU A 81 -8.82 -6.64 -22.51
C LEU A 81 -8.91 -5.23 -21.90
N ALA A 82 -8.98 -4.17 -22.71
CA ALA A 82 -9.12 -2.80 -22.23
C ALA A 82 -10.30 -2.55 -21.24
N PRO A 83 -11.45 -3.25 -21.35
CA PRO A 83 -12.52 -3.17 -20.35
C PRO A 83 -12.15 -3.81 -19.00
N ARG A 84 -11.08 -4.61 -18.94
CA ARG A 84 -10.62 -5.40 -17.79
C ARG A 84 -9.27 -4.89 -17.25
N LEU A 85 -8.97 -3.60 -17.40
CA LEU A 85 -7.80 -2.98 -16.78
C LEU A 85 -8.08 -2.74 -15.29
N PHE A 86 -7.35 -3.44 -14.43
CA PHE A 86 -7.36 -3.27 -12.98
C PHE A 86 -6.07 -2.63 -12.49
N LEU A 87 -6.16 -1.87 -11.41
CA LEU A 87 -5.04 -1.27 -10.72
C LEU A 87 -5.08 -1.72 -9.25
N SER A 88 -3.90 -1.92 -8.68
CA SER A 88 -3.75 -2.22 -7.25
C SER A 88 -4.07 -1.01 -6.38
N GLN A 89 -4.82 -1.24 -5.32
CA GLN A 89 -5.12 -0.30 -4.25
C GLN A 89 -4.02 -0.33 -3.17
N ASN A 90 -4.09 0.65 -2.27
CA ASN A 90 -3.21 0.85 -1.13
C ASN A 90 -3.49 -0.08 0.06
N ASP A 91 -4.36 -1.08 -0.13
CA ASP A 91 -4.76 -2.05 0.88
C ASP A 91 -4.54 -3.51 0.42
N GLY A 92 -3.85 -3.69 -0.71
CA GLY A 92 -3.55 -5.00 -1.29
C GLY A 92 -4.68 -5.61 -2.14
N THR A 93 -5.69 -4.83 -2.52
CA THR A 93 -6.82 -5.26 -3.35
C THR A 93 -6.81 -4.57 -4.73
N LEU A 94 -7.72 -4.92 -5.62
CA LEU A 94 -7.85 -4.35 -6.97
C LEU A 94 -9.03 -3.37 -7.05
N MET A 95 -8.89 -2.39 -7.95
CA MET A 95 -9.98 -1.54 -8.44
C MET A 95 -9.93 -1.48 -9.96
N ASP A 96 -11.09 -1.31 -10.59
CA ASP A 96 -11.13 -1.09 -12.03
C ASP A 96 -10.53 0.29 -12.42
N ALA A 97 -10.14 0.42 -13.68
CA ALA A 97 -9.52 1.64 -14.20
C ALA A 97 -10.42 2.89 -14.14
N ALA A 98 -11.75 2.76 -14.17
CA ALA A 98 -12.65 3.92 -14.04
C ALA A 98 -12.66 4.41 -12.57
N TYR A 99 -12.71 3.49 -11.62
CA TYR A 99 -12.63 3.80 -10.20
C TYR A 99 -11.26 4.41 -9.84
N ALA A 100 -10.15 3.83 -10.35
CA ALA A 100 -8.80 4.38 -10.15
C ALA A 100 -8.63 5.79 -10.75
N ALA A 101 -9.28 6.09 -11.87
CA ALA A 101 -9.26 7.43 -12.46
C ALA A 101 -10.05 8.46 -11.63
N ARG A 102 -11.10 8.01 -10.93
CA ARG A 102 -11.91 8.84 -10.03
C ARG A 102 -11.25 9.04 -8.66
N TYR A 103 -10.57 8.01 -8.15
CA TYR A 103 -9.95 8.00 -6.81
C TYR A 103 -8.46 7.64 -6.82
N PRO A 104 -7.60 8.36 -7.56
CA PRO A 104 -6.18 8.02 -7.66
C PRO A 104 -5.42 7.98 -6.33
N VAL A 105 -5.87 8.68 -5.29
CA VAL A 105 -5.23 8.63 -3.96
C VAL A 105 -5.19 7.21 -3.37
N LEU A 106 -6.15 6.36 -3.76
CA LEU A 106 -6.18 4.96 -3.33
C LEU A 106 -5.08 4.10 -3.96
N THR A 107 -4.30 4.64 -4.89
CA THR A 107 -3.13 3.95 -5.49
C THR A 107 -1.82 4.23 -4.73
N PHE A 108 -1.85 5.12 -3.74
CA PHE A 108 -0.66 5.47 -2.96
C PHE A 108 -0.10 4.26 -2.21
N ALA A 109 1.21 4.07 -2.22
CA ALA A 109 1.83 2.89 -1.59
C ALA A 109 1.28 1.52 -2.08
N SER A 110 0.66 1.47 -3.27
CA SER A 110 0.23 0.20 -3.88
C SER A 110 1.41 -0.73 -4.20
N GLY A 111 2.60 -0.18 -4.46
CA GLY A 111 3.82 -0.97 -4.62
C GLY A 111 4.14 -1.81 -3.38
N PRO A 112 4.41 -1.18 -2.22
CA PRO A 112 4.63 -1.90 -0.96
C PRO A 112 3.51 -2.88 -0.61
N THR A 113 2.23 -2.52 -0.78
CA THR A 113 1.13 -3.44 -0.49
C THR A 113 1.12 -4.66 -1.40
N ASN A 114 1.42 -4.49 -2.69
CA ASN A 114 1.58 -5.62 -3.60
C ASN A 114 2.73 -6.52 -3.16
N SER A 115 3.89 -5.95 -2.81
CA SER A 115 5.03 -6.74 -2.31
C SER A 115 4.67 -7.51 -1.03
N MET A 116 3.87 -6.92 -0.13
CA MET A 116 3.36 -7.60 1.07
C MET A 116 2.41 -8.74 0.72
N ARG A 117 1.49 -8.54 -0.22
CA ARG A 117 0.57 -9.60 -0.70
C ARG A 117 1.34 -10.74 -1.37
N GLY A 118 2.32 -10.42 -2.20
CA GLY A 118 3.19 -11.42 -2.81
C GLY A 118 4.05 -12.15 -1.79
N ALA A 119 4.59 -11.44 -0.78
CA ALA A 119 5.34 -12.04 0.32
C ALA A 119 4.48 -13.04 1.11
N ALA A 120 3.23 -12.68 1.42
CA ALA A 120 2.28 -13.57 2.08
C ALA A 120 2.02 -14.83 1.25
N PHE A 121 1.76 -14.67 -0.05
CA PHE A 121 1.52 -15.78 -0.97
C PHE A 121 2.73 -16.70 -1.11
N LEU A 122 3.92 -16.13 -1.33
CA LEU A 122 5.16 -16.89 -1.56
C LEU A 122 5.67 -17.61 -0.31
N SER A 123 5.44 -17.04 0.88
CA SER A 123 5.90 -17.62 2.15
C SER A 123 4.86 -18.50 2.83
N GLY A 124 3.57 -18.35 2.49
CA GLY A 124 2.45 -18.96 3.21
C GLY A 124 2.17 -18.35 4.58
N LEU A 125 2.82 -17.23 4.94
CA LEU A 125 2.64 -16.56 6.23
C LEU A 125 1.62 -15.42 6.12
N THR A 126 0.66 -15.40 7.02
CA THR A 126 -0.40 -14.39 7.08
C THR A 126 -0.18 -13.34 8.17
N GLU A 127 0.72 -13.61 9.12
CA GLU A 127 1.10 -12.75 10.25
C GLU A 127 2.63 -12.59 10.26
N ALA A 128 3.14 -11.49 9.71
CA ALA A 128 4.58 -11.29 9.56
C ALA A 128 4.93 -9.82 9.31
N ILE A 129 6.18 -9.44 9.57
CA ILE A 129 6.76 -8.20 9.03
C ILE A 129 7.28 -8.51 7.63
N VAL A 130 7.00 -7.66 6.66
CA VAL A 130 7.57 -7.75 5.32
C VAL A 130 8.59 -6.65 5.15
N LEU A 131 9.77 -6.99 4.66
CA LEU A 131 10.81 -6.05 4.23
C LEU A 131 10.95 -6.18 2.71
N ASP A 132 10.42 -5.21 1.95
CA ASP A 132 10.65 -5.08 0.51
C ASP A 132 11.87 -4.21 0.25
N VAL A 133 12.99 -4.85 -0.06
CA VAL A 133 14.26 -4.17 -0.28
C VAL A 133 14.47 -3.96 -1.77
N GLY A 134 14.43 -2.69 -2.20
CA GLY A 134 14.72 -2.27 -3.56
C GLY A 134 16.17 -1.84 -3.76
N GLY A 135 16.41 -1.14 -4.87
CA GLY A 135 17.71 -0.52 -5.16
C GLY A 135 17.95 0.80 -4.38
N THR A 136 16.90 1.44 -3.89
CA THR A 136 16.98 2.78 -3.27
C THR A 136 16.56 2.77 -1.81
N THR A 137 15.49 2.02 -1.51
CA THR A 137 14.80 2.04 -0.23
C THR A 137 14.49 0.61 0.23
N THR A 138 14.22 0.50 1.53
CA THR A 138 13.53 -0.65 2.11
C THR A 138 12.18 -0.16 2.59
N ASP A 139 11.11 -0.72 2.06
CA ASP A 139 9.74 -0.49 2.50
C ASP A 139 9.33 -1.63 3.42
N ALA A 140 8.85 -1.30 4.62
CA ALA A 140 8.49 -2.30 5.61
C ALA A 140 7.08 -2.08 6.15
N GLY A 141 6.34 -3.17 6.31
CA GLY A 141 4.98 -3.17 6.83
C GLY A 141 4.63 -4.48 7.51
N VAL A 142 3.46 -4.53 8.15
CA VAL A 142 2.98 -5.73 8.86
C VAL A 142 1.82 -6.37 8.12
N LEU A 143 1.86 -7.68 7.94
CA LEU A 143 0.76 -8.50 7.49
C LEU A 143 -0.13 -8.89 8.67
N VAL A 144 -1.44 -8.72 8.51
CA VAL A 144 -2.49 -9.23 9.39
C VAL A 144 -3.52 -9.95 8.51
N ALA A 145 -3.80 -11.20 8.81
CA ALA A 145 -4.64 -12.08 8.00
C ALA A 145 -4.24 -12.11 6.50
N GLY A 146 -2.96 -11.95 6.21
CA GLY A 146 -2.41 -11.91 4.84
C GLY A 146 -2.64 -10.59 4.10
N PHE A 147 -3.21 -9.57 4.74
CA PHE A 147 -3.38 -8.22 4.18
C PHE A 147 -2.43 -7.23 4.88
N PRO A 148 -2.02 -6.15 4.20
CA PRO A 148 -1.30 -5.05 4.84
C PRO A 148 -2.11 -4.47 6.00
N ARG A 149 -1.48 -4.35 7.17
CA ARG A 149 -2.05 -3.66 8.33
C ARG A 149 -2.32 -2.21 7.96
N GLU A 150 -3.55 -1.74 8.17
CA GLU A 150 -3.89 -0.34 8.00
C GLU A 150 -3.30 0.52 9.13
N ALA A 151 -2.92 1.76 8.80
CA ALA A 151 -2.57 2.74 9.82
C ALA A 151 -3.79 3.05 10.70
N SER A 152 -3.57 3.11 12.02
CA SER A 152 -4.64 3.29 13.01
C SER A 152 -5.11 4.75 13.17
N PHE A 153 -4.33 5.71 12.69
CA PHE A 153 -4.59 7.14 12.82
C PHE A 153 -4.35 7.87 11.49
N GLU A 154 -4.54 9.19 11.50
CA GLU A 154 -4.34 10.06 10.35
C GLU A 154 -2.96 9.92 9.73
N VAL A 155 -2.91 9.75 8.41
CA VAL A 155 -1.66 9.60 7.67
C VAL A 155 -1.30 10.93 7.02
N SER A 156 -0.04 11.32 7.16
CA SER A 156 0.50 12.49 6.47
C SER A 156 1.08 12.07 5.12
N VAL A 157 0.54 12.62 4.03
CA VAL A 157 1.06 12.42 2.68
C VAL A 157 1.56 13.75 2.13
N GLY A 158 2.87 13.83 1.88
CA GLY A 158 3.48 15.09 1.43
C GLY A 158 3.28 16.26 2.40
N GLY A 159 3.16 15.97 3.71
CA GLY A 159 2.87 16.98 4.73
C GLY A 159 1.38 17.26 4.96
N VAL A 160 0.49 16.64 4.18
CA VAL A 160 -0.97 16.82 4.29
C VAL A 160 -1.56 15.71 5.15
N ARG A 161 -2.21 16.07 6.26
CA ARG A 161 -2.94 15.13 7.14
C ARG A 161 -4.22 14.65 6.46
N THR A 162 -4.40 13.34 6.35
CA THR A 162 -5.52 12.71 5.64
C THR A 162 -6.07 11.54 6.43
N ASN A 163 -7.28 11.07 6.07
CA ASN A 163 -7.95 9.97 6.76
C ASN A 163 -8.56 8.92 5.83
N PHE A 164 -8.09 8.82 4.57
CA PHE A 164 -8.41 7.66 3.74
C PHE A 164 -7.54 6.46 4.14
N ARG A 165 -7.95 5.25 3.71
CA ARG A 165 -7.21 4.01 3.98
C ARG A 165 -5.77 4.14 3.50
N MET A 166 -4.80 3.78 4.34
CA MET A 166 -3.40 3.71 3.98
C MET A 166 -2.74 2.58 4.76
N PRO A 167 -1.79 1.87 4.15
CA PRO A 167 -1.07 0.81 4.83
C PRO A 167 -0.07 1.45 5.80
N ASP A 168 0.14 0.81 6.94
CA ASP A 168 1.17 1.20 7.91
C ASP A 168 2.54 0.74 7.41
N VAL A 169 3.09 1.55 6.49
CA VAL A 169 4.38 1.30 5.82
C VAL A 169 5.39 2.35 6.24
N VAL A 170 6.55 1.89 6.67
CA VAL A 170 7.72 2.72 7.00
C VAL A 170 8.79 2.47 5.95
N SER A 171 9.30 3.55 5.35
CA SER A 171 10.36 3.49 4.35
C SER A 171 11.65 4.07 4.88
N ILE A 172 12.76 3.37 4.67
CA ILE A 172 14.11 3.88 4.97
C ILE A 172 14.95 3.94 3.70
N GLY A 173 15.82 4.94 3.61
CA GLY A 173 16.83 5.08 2.55
C GLY A 173 17.97 4.07 2.71
N LEU A 174 17.65 2.78 2.58
CA LEU A 174 18.58 1.66 2.59
C LEU A 174 18.09 0.66 1.55
N GLY A 175 18.75 0.60 0.40
CA GLY A 175 18.54 -0.41 -0.64
C GLY A 175 19.86 -0.81 -1.26
N GLY A 176 19.85 -1.70 -2.24
CA GLY A 176 21.07 -2.25 -2.84
C GLY A 176 22.05 -1.18 -3.36
N GLY A 177 21.52 -0.13 -3.98
CA GLY A 177 22.28 1.00 -4.53
C GLY A 177 22.59 2.13 -3.55
N SER A 178 22.21 2.02 -2.27
CA SER A 178 22.55 3.05 -1.28
C SER A 178 24.05 3.22 -1.19
N LEU A 179 24.52 4.46 -1.30
CA LEU A 179 25.94 4.80 -1.23
C LEU A 179 26.48 4.52 0.17
N VAL A 180 27.71 4.03 0.25
CA VAL A 180 28.43 3.80 1.49
C VAL A 180 29.54 4.84 1.60
N ALA A 181 29.55 5.59 2.70
CA ALA A 181 30.50 6.66 2.98
C ALA A 181 31.06 6.54 4.40
N ASP A 182 32.02 7.40 4.73
CA ASP A 182 32.60 7.54 6.08
C ASP A 182 33.11 6.21 6.67
N GLY A 183 33.80 5.42 5.84
CA GLY A 183 34.32 4.11 6.26
C GLY A 183 33.23 3.11 6.66
N GLY A 184 32.00 3.25 6.16
CA GLY A 184 30.87 2.37 6.45
C GLY A 184 29.93 2.88 7.55
N ALA A 185 30.22 4.01 8.18
CA ALA A 185 29.33 4.61 9.18
C ALA A 185 28.06 5.21 8.55
N THR A 186 28.13 5.64 7.30
CA THR A 186 27.01 6.28 6.60
C THR A 186 26.57 5.43 5.41
N ILE A 187 25.26 5.12 5.35
CA ILE A 187 24.67 4.37 4.23
C ILE A 187 23.40 5.07 3.74
N GLY A 188 23.37 5.47 2.48
CA GLY A 188 22.31 6.30 1.95
C GLY A 188 22.26 7.69 2.62
N PRO A 189 21.15 8.45 2.49
CA PRO A 189 19.95 8.11 1.71
C PRO A 189 20.17 8.19 0.20
N VAL A 190 21.31 8.77 -0.25
CA VAL A 190 21.67 8.83 -1.66
C VAL A 190 21.88 7.41 -2.21
N SER A 191 21.34 7.13 -3.39
CA SER A 191 21.46 5.84 -4.06
C SER A 191 21.68 6.02 -5.56
N VAL A 192 22.43 5.08 -6.15
CA VAL A 192 22.57 4.97 -7.61
C VAL A 192 21.31 4.41 -8.28
N GLY A 193 20.38 3.84 -7.51
CA GLY A 193 19.07 3.37 -7.97
C GLY A 193 19.18 2.39 -9.13
N PHE A 194 18.44 2.65 -10.23
CA PHE A 194 18.46 1.82 -11.44
C PHE A 194 19.84 1.75 -12.12
N ARG A 195 20.79 2.64 -11.77
CA ARG A 195 22.16 2.65 -12.30
C ARG A 195 23.09 1.70 -11.54
N LEU A 196 22.60 0.99 -10.51
CA LEU A 196 23.36 -0.03 -9.77
C LEU A 196 24.16 -0.98 -10.68
N PRO A 197 23.59 -1.57 -11.76
CA PRO A 197 24.34 -2.48 -12.65
C PRO A 197 25.48 -1.83 -13.45
N ARG A 198 25.64 -0.50 -13.36
CA ARG A 198 26.69 0.26 -14.06
C ARG A 198 27.64 0.96 -13.08
N GLU A 199 27.12 1.49 -11.98
CA GLU A 199 27.89 2.35 -11.07
C GLU A 199 28.50 1.61 -9.88
N ALA A 200 27.94 0.47 -9.47
CA ALA A 200 28.49 -0.29 -8.34
C ALA A 200 29.81 -0.97 -8.71
N ARG A 201 30.70 -1.14 -7.73
CA ARG A 201 32.04 -1.69 -7.93
C ARG A 201 32.02 -3.13 -8.44
N ILE A 202 31.14 -3.98 -7.92
CA ILE A 202 30.99 -5.37 -8.41
C ILE A 202 30.59 -5.46 -9.89
N PHE A 203 30.00 -4.41 -10.45
CA PHE A 203 29.62 -4.32 -11.87
C PHE A 203 30.63 -3.51 -12.72
N GLY A 204 31.60 -2.86 -12.09
CA GLY A 204 32.71 -2.17 -12.77
C GLY A 204 32.60 -0.67 -12.82
N GLY A 205 31.70 -0.09 -12.05
CA GLY A 205 31.75 1.33 -11.73
C GLY A 205 32.65 1.60 -10.52
N ASP A 206 32.67 2.87 -10.09
CA ASP A 206 33.57 3.36 -9.03
C ASP A 206 32.83 3.66 -7.71
N THR A 207 31.50 3.52 -7.69
CA THR A 207 30.68 3.88 -6.53
C THR A 207 30.55 2.69 -5.58
N LEU A 208 30.95 2.87 -4.31
CA LEU A 208 30.74 1.88 -3.26
C LEU A 208 29.27 1.90 -2.79
N THR A 209 28.59 0.76 -2.89
CA THR A 209 27.17 0.60 -2.56
C THR A 209 26.93 -0.48 -1.50
N ALA A 210 25.72 -0.50 -0.92
CA ALA A 210 25.32 -1.55 0.03
C ALA A 210 25.42 -2.96 -0.57
N THR A 211 25.13 -3.13 -1.87
CA THR A 211 25.32 -4.41 -2.56
C THR A 211 26.80 -4.82 -2.63
N ASP A 212 27.73 -3.88 -2.82
CA ASP A 212 29.17 -4.16 -2.80
C ASP A 212 29.60 -4.69 -1.42
N ILE A 213 29.08 -4.09 -0.33
CA ILE A 213 29.33 -4.56 1.04
C ILE A 213 28.74 -5.95 1.28
N ALA A 214 27.54 -6.22 0.78
CA ALA A 214 26.93 -7.55 0.92
C ALA A 214 27.74 -8.64 0.20
N VAL A 215 28.30 -8.35 -0.97
CA VAL A 215 29.21 -9.27 -1.68
C VAL A 215 30.54 -9.41 -0.94
N ALA A 216 31.15 -8.31 -0.51
CA ALA A 216 32.43 -8.33 0.20
C ALA A 216 32.36 -9.04 1.57
N SER A 217 31.21 -9.00 2.23
CA SER A 217 30.94 -9.67 3.51
C SER A 217 30.48 -11.13 3.36
N GLY A 218 30.32 -11.62 2.13
CA GLY A 218 29.87 -12.99 1.85
C GLY A 218 28.38 -13.23 2.07
N LEU A 219 27.57 -12.18 2.26
CA LEU A 219 26.11 -12.27 2.38
C LEU A 219 25.43 -12.58 1.04
N ALA A 220 26.07 -12.22 -0.07
CA ALA A 220 25.51 -12.39 -1.42
C ALA A 220 26.58 -12.82 -2.44
N SER A 221 26.14 -13.54 -3.46
CA SER A 221 26.96 -13.86 -4.64
C SER A 221 26.35 -13.17 -5.87
N LEU A 222 26.92 -12.02 -6.25
CA LEU A 222 26.45 -11.19 -7.35
C LEU A 222 27.63 -10.46 -8.01
N GLY A 223 27.55 -10.22 -9.32
CA GLY A 223 28.56 -9.47 -10.06
C GLY A 223 29.94 -10.13 -10.02
N HIS A 224 30.99 -9.33 -9.86
CA HIS A 224 32.37 -9.79 -9.80
C HIS A 224 32.97 -9.54 -8.39
N PRO A 225 32.97 -10.52 -7.48
CA PRO A 225 33.47 -10.36 -6.10
C PRO A 225 34.93 -9.89 -6.02
N ALA A 226 35.76 -10.22 -7.03
CA ALA A 226 37.15 -9.78 -7.09
C ALA A 226 37.32 -8.25 -7.12
N ARG A 227 36.29 -7.49 -7.53
CA ARG A 227 36.32 -6.02 -7.61
C ARG A 227 36.12 -5.30 -6.27
N VAL A 228 35.77 -6.06 -5.23
CA VAL A 228 35.58 -5.56 -3.86
C VAL A 228 36.50 -6.28 -2.86
N ALA A 229 37.44 -7.09 -3.36
CA ALA A 229 38.39 -7.82 -2.52
C ALA A 229 39.47 -6.92 -1.89
N ASP A 230 39.66 -5.71 -2.43
CA ASP A 230 40.55 -4.67 -1.94
C ASP A 230 39.91 -3.77 -0.86
N LEU A 231 38.62 -3.94 -0.56
CA LEU A 231 37.96 -3.18 0.49
C LEU A 231 38.58 -3.48 1.85
N ASP A 232 38.80 -2.41 2.64
CA ASP A 232 39.26 -2.55 4.01
C ASP A 232 38.25 -3.39 4.83
N PRO A 233 38.68 -4.49 5.46
CA PRO A 233 37.81 -5.33 6.29
C PRO A 233 37.07 -4.55 7.38
N SER A 234 37.68 -3.48 7.92
CA SER A 234 37.05 -2.62 8.91
C SER A 234 35.88 -1.83 8.33
N THR A 235 35.98 -1.35 7.08
CA THR A 235 34.90 -0.66 6.37
C THR A 235 33.74 -1.61 6.08
N VAL A 236 34.05 -2.84 5.64
CA VAL A 236 33.03 -3.87 5.39
C VAL A 236 32.28 -4.23 6.67
N ALA A 237 33.01 -4.43 7.77
CA ALA A 237 32.43 -4.74 9.08
C ALA A 237 31.55 -3.59 9.61
N ALA A 238 32.03 -2.35 9.52
CA ALA A 238 31.29 -1.17 9.96
C ALA A 238 30.01 -0.98 9.14
N ALA A 239 30.10 -1.04 7.81
CA ALA A 239 28.93 -0.91 6.94
C ALA A 239 27.89 -2.00 7.20
N ARG A 240 28.32 -3.25 7.36
CA ARG A 240 27.42 -4.35 7.71
C ARG A 240 26.73 -4.11 9.06
N ALA A 241 27.46 -3.66 10.08
CA ALA A 241 26.88 -3.32 11.38
C ALA A 241 25.82 -2.22 11.28
N THR A 242 26.11 -1.14 10.53
CA THR A 242 25.18 -0.04 10.26
C THR A 242 23.91 -0.52 9.56
N MET A 243 24.02 -1.38 8.53
CA MET A 243 22.84 -1.95 7.85
C MET A 243 22.00 -2.78 8.81
N ARG A 244 22.65 -3.67 9.58
CA ARG A 244 21.99 -4.55 10.55
C ARG A 244 21.24 -3.76 11.62
N GLU A 245 21.85 -2.70 12.16
CA GLU A 245 21.21 -1.83 13.15
C GLU A 245 19.98 -1.15 12.57
N ARG A 246 20.09 -0.53 11.39
CA ARG A 246 18.95 0.16 10.75
C ARG A 246 17.78 -0.79 10.44
N ILE A 247 18.06 -2.00 9.96
CA ILE A 247 17.03 -3.02 9.73
C ILE A 247 16.40 -3.49 11.05
N ALA A 248 17.19 -3.68 12.10
CA ALA A 248 16.66 -4.05 13.42
C ALA A 248 15.75 -2.96 14.00
N THR A 249 16.15 -1.69 13.92
CA THR A 249 15.32 -0.55 14.36
C THR A 249 14.02 -0.46 13.56
N LEU A 250 14.08 -0.70 12.24
CA LEU A 250 12.88 -0.71 11.38
C LEU A 250 11.90 -1.81 11.79
N VAL A 251 12.41 -3.03 12.01
CA VAL A 251 11.62 -4.17 12.49
C VAL A 251 10.99 -3.86 13.85
N ASP A 252 11.75 -3.27 14.77
CA ASP A 252 11.26 -2.94 16.12
C ASP A 252 10.16 -1.87 16.08
N THR A 253 10.30 -0.85 15.24
CA THR A 253 9.32 0.24 15.08
C THR A 253 7.94 -0.25 14.63
N LEU A 254 7.89 -1.33 13.84
CA LEU A 254 6.65 -1.89 13.31
C LEU A 254 5.91 -2.81 14.29
N LYS A 255 6.59 -3.29 15.33
CA LYS A 255 6.01 -4.22 16.30
C LYS A 255 5.07 -3.49 17.26
N THR A 256 3.91 -4.09 17.50
CA THR A 256 2.93 -3.61 18.49
C THR A 256 3.14 -4.22 19.87
N SER A 257 4.01 -5.22 19.99
CA SER A 257 4.38 -5.86 21.25
C SER A 257 5.84 -6.31 21.21
N SER A 258 6.41 -6.68 22.36
CA SER A 258 7.77 -7.21 22.43
C SER A 258 7.92 -8.60 21.79
N ALA A 259 6.81 -9.32 21.55
CA ALA A 259 6.82 -10.67 21.01
C ALA A 259 7.53 -10.73 19.64
N PRO A 260 8.48 -11.66 19.43
CA PRO A 260 9.12 -11.83 18.13
C PRO A 260 8.10 -12.21 17.05
N MET A 261 8.18 -11.56 15.88
CA MET A 261 7.38 -11.89 14.69
C MET A 261 8.28 -12.43 13.58
N PRO A 262 7.81 -13.33 12.71
CA PRO A 262 8.55 -13.72 11.53
C PRO A 262 8.73 -12.49 10.61
N VAL A 263 9.89 -12.40 9.96
CA VAL A 263 10.20 -11.39 8.95
C VAL A 263 10.30 -12.08 7.60
N ILE A 264 9.63 -11.54 6.58
CA ILE A 264 9.74 -11.99 5.19
C ILE A 264 10.55 -10.95 4.41
N ALA A 265 11.68 -11.36 3.85
CA ALA A 265 12.54 -10.50 3.04
C ALA A 265 12.23 -10.72 1.55
N VAL A 266 11.75 -9.66 0.88
CA VAL A 266 11.43 -9.64 -0.55
C VAL A 266 12.10 -8.48 -1.28
N GLY A 267 11.93 -8.43 -2.59
CA GLY A 267 12.59 -7.46 -3.46
C GLY A 267 13.97 -7.93 -3.92
N GLY A 268 14.50 -7.29 -4.97
CA GLY A 268 15.81 -7.62 -5.54
C GLY A 268 16.99 -7.31 -4.63
N GLY A 269 16.80 -6.41 -3.66
CA GLY A 269 17.78 -6.05 -2.65
C GLY A 269 17.70 -6.89 -1.37
N SER A 270 16.84 -7.92 -1.30
CA SER A 270 16.67 -8.75 -0.10
C SER A 270 17.94 -9.48 0.34
N LEU A 271 18.97 -9.51 -0.52
CA LEU A 271 20.34 -9.94 -0.23
C LEU A 271 21.02 -9.13 0.88
N LEU A 272 20.53 -7.92 1.18
CA LEU A 272 21.01 -7.10 2.30
C LEU A 272 20.51 -7.58 3.66
N ILE A 273 19.47 -8.42 3.67
CA ILE A 273 18.85 -8.91 4.90
C ILE A 273 19.58 -10.16 5.37
N GLU A 274 20.13 -10.11 6.58
CA GLU A 274 20.78 -11.27 7.20
C GLU A 274 19.77 -12.33 7.66
N GLU A 275 20.22 -13.57 7.82
CA GLU A 275 19.39 -14.70 8.28
C GLU A 275 18.83 -14.50 9.70
N THR A 276 19.45 -13.60 10.48
CA THR A 276 19.01 -13.25 11.84
C THR A 276 18.90 -11.75 12.00
N ILE A 277 17.74 -11.26 12.42
CA ILE A 277 17.52 -9.86 12.80
C ILE A 277 17.14 -9.82 14.29
N PRO A 278 17.80 -8.98 15.12
CA PRO A 278 17.35 -8.75 16.49
C PRO A 278 15.86 -8.38 16.56
N GLY A 279 15.10 -9.08 17.39
CA GLY A 279 13.66 -8.84 17.56
C GLY A 279 12.74 -9.60 16.60
N ALA A 280 13.29 -10.25 15.57
CA ALA A 280 12.57 -11.17 14.68
C ALA A 280 12.60 -12.61 15.20
N ALA A 281 11.52 -13.37 14.96
CA ALA A 281 11.45 -14.79 15.32
C ALA A 281 12.31 -15.67 14.39
N ARG A 282 12.28 -15.34 13.10
CA ARG A 282 13.06 -15.92 12.02
C ARG A 282 12.98 -15.02 10.79
N VAL A 283 13.95 -15.12 9.89
CA VAL A 283 13.89 -14.48 8.58
C VAL A 283 13.52 -15.53 7.54
N VAL A 284 12.58 -15.21 6.66
CA VAL A 284 12.12 -16.06 5.56
C VAL A 284 12.37 -15.31 4.26
N ARG A 285 13.17 -15.90 3.37
CA ARG A 285 13.36 -15.42 2.00
C ARG A 285 12.73 -16.46 1.07
N PRO A 286 11.48 -16.27 0.63
CA PRO A 286 10.81 -17.30 -0.17
C PRO A 286 11.40 -17.38 -1.59
N PRO A 287 11.17 -18.49 -2.32
CA PRO A 287 11.45 -18.53 -3.76
C PRO A 287 10.76 -17.38 -4.49
N HIS A 288 11.38 -16.86 -5.56
CA HIS A 288 10.84 -15.75 -6.36
C HIS A 288 10.57 -14.45 -5.58
N HIS A 289 11.28 -14.25 -4.46
CA HIS A 289 11.15 -13.05 -3.62
C HIS A 289 11.38 -11.73 -4.36
N ASP A 290 12.18 -11.75 -5.42
CA ASP A 290 12.49 -10.61 -6.29
C ASP A 290 11.28 -10.16 -7.14
N CYS A 291 10.32 -11.07 -7.36
CA CYS A 291 9.09 -10.82 -8.11
C CYS A 291 7.85 -10.64 -7.22
N ALA A 292 8.02 -10.53 -5.89
CA ALA A 292 6.91 -10.47 -4.94
C ALA A 292 5.90 -9.37 -5.27
N ASN A 293 6.35 -8.19 -5.70
CA ASN A 293 5.46 -7.10 -6.13
C ASN A 293 4.53 -7.51 -7.28
N ALA A 294 5.09 -8.04 -8.36
CA ALA A 294 4.33 -8.44 -9.54
C ALA A 294 3.38 -9.60 -9.22
N ILE A 295 3.82 -10.55 -8.41
CA ILE A 295 2.99 -11.68 -7.94
C ILE A 295 1.83 -11.16 -7.11
N GLY A 296 2.09 -10.27 -6.15
CA GLY A 296 1.05 -9.69 -5.30
C GLY A 296 0.01 -8.91 -6.09
N ALA A 297 0.43 -8.16 -7.12
CA ALA A 297 -0.50 -7.49 -8.03
C ALA A 297 -1.35 -8.49 -8.85
N ALA A 298 -0.75 -9.61 -9.29
CA ALA A 298 -1.42 -10.62 -10.10
C ALA A 298 -2.43 -11.47 -9.33
N ILE A 299 -2.18 -11.72 -8.03
CA ILE A 299 -3.06 -12.49 -7.15
C ILE A 299 -4.03 -11.60 -6.35
N ALA A 300 -3.98 -10.28 -6.55
CA ALA A 300 -4.80 -9.35 -5.79
C ALA A 300 -6.29 -9.59 -6.05
N GLN A 301 -7.08 -9.51 -4.98
CA GLN A 301 -8.51 -9.75 -5.01
C GLN A 301 -9.25 -8.41 -5.17
N VAL A 302 -10.46 -8.44 -5.73
CA VAL A 302 -11.34 -7.27 -5.79
C VAL A 302 -11.98 -7.07 -4.42
N SER A 303 -12.08 -5.83 -3.96
CA SER A 303 -12.68 -5.52 -2.66
C SER A 303 -13.99 -4.75 -2.77
N GLY A 304 -14.81 -4.90 -1.74
CA GLY A 304 -15.98 -4.08 -1.50
C GLY A 304 -15.98 -3.66 -0.03
N GLU A 305 -16.23 -2.38 0.22
CA GLU A 305 -16.26 -1.84 1.57
C GLU A 305 -17.47 -0.95 1.78
N VAL A 306 -18.03 -1.06 2.98
CA VAL A 306 -19.08 -0.20 3.49
C VAL A 306 -18.64 0.33 4.85
N ALA A 307 -18.82 1.62 5.08
CA ALA A 307 -18.70 2.25 6.38
C ALA A 307 -19.95 3.12 6.59
N GLN A 308 -20.81 2.72 7.52
CA GLN A 308 -22.10 3.37 7.74
C GLN A 308 -22.42 3.46 9.23
N ILE A 309 -23.18 4.49 9.59
CA ILE A 309 -23.72 4.67 10.94
C ILE A 309 -25.15 4.13 10.95
N PHE A 310 -25.40 3.19 11.85
CA PHE A 310 -26.70 2.58 12.06
C PHE A 310 -27.31 3.08 13.38
N PRO A 311 -28.51 3.67 13.39
CA PRO A 311 -29.22 3.94 14.63
C PRO A 311 -29.71 2.62 15.23
N ILE A 312 -29.27 2.27 16.44
CA ILE A 312 -29.67 1.00 17.08
C ILE A 312 -30.84 1.27 18.01
N ASP A 313 -32.03 0.83 17.59
CA ASP A 313 -33.27 0.95 18.37
C ASP A 313 -33.56 -0.31 19.21
N GLY A 314 -32.78 -1.37 19.03
CA GLY A 314 -32.91 -2.65 19.74
C GLY A 314 -34.15 -3.48 19.37
N GLN A 315 -34.99 -3.02 18.44
CA GLN A 315 -36.21 -3.70 18.00
C GLN A 315 -36.17 -4.02 16.51
N THR A 316 -36.10 -2.99 15.67
CA THR A 316 -36.09 -3.09 14.21
C THR A 316 -34.68 -3.18 13.65
N LEU A 317 -33.73 -2.47 14.26
CA LEU A 317 -32.36 -2.40 13.79
C LEU A 317 -31.41 -2.76 14.93
N THR A 318 -31.13 -4.07 15.05
CA THR A 318 -30.20 -4.64 16.02
C THR A 318 -28.76 -4.54 15.51
N ARG A 319 -27.78 -4.68 16.41
CA ARG A 319 -26.35 -4.79 16.07
C ARG A 319 -26.10 -5.88 15.01
N GLU A 320 -26.66 -7.07 15.21
CA GLU A 320 -26.51 -8.19 14.27
C GLU A 320 -27.12 -7.86 12.91
N ARG A 321 -28.29 -7.21 12.87
CA ARG A 321 -28.92 -6.81 11.61
C ARG A 321 -28.10 -5.76 10.88
N ALA A 322 -27.54 -4.79 11.59
CA ALA A 322 -26.64 -3.77 11.02
C ALA A 322 -25.39 -4.40 10.38
N LEU A 323 -24.76 -5.38 11.06
CA LEU A 323 -23.63 -6.13 10.52
C LEU A 323 -24.00 -6.92 9.26
N THR A 324 -25.16 -7.58 9.25
CA THR A 324 -25.65 -8.31 8.07
C THR A 324 -25.87 -7.37 6.89
N ILE A 325 -26.54 -6.24 7.10
CA ILE A 325 -26.77 -5.23 6.04
C ILE A 325 -25.42 -4.73 5.49
N ALA A 326 -24.49 -4.36 6.36
CA ALA A 326 -23.18 -3.86 5.94
C ALA A 326 -22.37 -4.91 5.15
N ARG A 327 -22.46 -6.20 5.54
CA ARG A 327 -21.83 -7.32 4.81
C ARG A 327 -22.46 -7.54 3.44
N GLU A 328 -23.79 -7.55 3.36
CA GLU A 328 -24.53 -7.71 2.09
C GLU A 328 -24.20 -6.58 1.12
N GLU A 329 -24.16 -5.33 1.59
CA GLU A 329 -23.79 -4.17 0.78
C GLU A 329 -22.31 -4.20 0.35
N ALA A 330 -21.39 -4.59 1.24
CA ALA A 330 -19.98 -4.73 0.91
C ALA A 330 -19.76 -5.82 -0.16
N ALA A 331 -20.45 -6.95 -0.03
CA ALA A 331 -20.46 -8.02 -1.04
C ALA A 331 -21.01 -7.55 -2.38
N ALA A 332 -22.13 -6.83 -2.38
CA ALA A 332 -22.70 -6.25 -3.59
C ALA A 332 -21.73 -5.29 -4.30
N ARG A 333 -21.00 -4.46 -3.54
CA ARG A 333 -19.96 -3.57 -4.09
C ARG A 333 -18.79 -4.34 -4.68
N ALA A 334 -18.31 -5.39 -4.02
CA ALA A 334 -17.23 -6.23 -4.54
C ALA A 334 -17.64 -6.92 -5.85
N ILE A 335 -18.86 -7.47 -5.92
CA ILE A 335 -19.40 -8.11 -7.12
C ILE A 335 -19.54 -7.10 -8.26
N ALA A 336 -20.07 -5.90 -7.97
CA ALA A 336 -20.17 -4.82 -8.96
C ALA A 336 -18.79 -4.36 -9.49
N ALA A 337 -17.75 -4.47 -8.66
CA ALA A 337 -16.35 -4.18 -9.03
C ALA A 337 -15.66 -5.36 -9.75
N GLY A 338 -16.33 -6.51 -9.92
CA GLY A 338 -15.85 -7.65 -10.69
C GLY A 338 -15.45 -8.88 -9.87
N ALA A 339 -15.77 -8.95 -8.57
CA ALA A 339 -15.51 -10.14 -7.76
C ALA A 339 -16.47 -11.30 -8.11
N HIS A 340 -15.97 -12.54 -8.06
CA HIS A 340 -16.79 -13.74 -8.21
C HIS A 340 -17.62 -14.00 -6.94
N PRO A 341 -18.96 -14.08 -7.01
CA PRO A 341 -19.83 -14.16 -5.83
C PRO A 341 -19.49 -15.29 -4.85
N GLU A 342 -19.11 -16.46 -5.36
CA GLU A 342 -18.80 -17.64 -4.52
C GLU A 342 -17.47 -17.53 -3.77
N THR A 343 -16.63 -16.56 -4.11
CA THR A 343 -15.30 -16.37 -3.50
C THR A 343 -15.29 -15.23 -2.48
N ILE A 344 -16.43 -14.58 -2.26
CA ILE A 344 -16.53 -13.45 -1.33
C ILE A 344 -16.26 -13.92 0.10
N GLN A 345 -15.28 -13.29 0.74
CA GLN A 345 -14.94 -13.50 2.14
C GLN A 345 -14.82 -12.17 2.87
N THR A 346 -15.26 -12.13 4.13
CA THR A 346 -15.07 -10.96 4.99
C THR A 346 -13.65 -10.97 5.55
N VAL A 347 -12.90 -9.89 5.32
CA VAL A 347 -11.52 -9.75 5.79
C VAL A 347 -11.41 -8.81 6.99
N GLU A 348 -12.37 -7.89 7.14
CA GLU A 348 -12.37 -6.93 8.22
C GLU A 348 -13.79 -6.57 8.64
N VAL A 349 -13.99 -6.48 9.95
CA VAL A 349 -15.19 -5.93 10.58
C VAL A 349 -14.73 -5.04 11.73
N ASP A 350 -15.14 -3.77 11.69
CA ASP A 350 -14.87 -2.80 12.74
C ASP A 350 -16.19 -2.17 13.21
N GLU A 351 -16.37 -2.12 14.52
CA GLU A 351 -17.60 -1.72 15.18
C GLU A 351 -17.31 -0.71 16.28
N ILE A 352 -17.79 0.52 16.09
CA ILE A 352 -17.56 1.61 17.04
C ILE A 352 -18.91 2.12 17.54
N PRO A 353 -19.25 1.86 18.81
CA PRO A 353 -20.40 2.48 19.45
C PRO A 353 -20.22 4.00 19.53
N LEU A 354 -21.23 4.75 19.07
CA LEU A 354 -21.26 6.21 19.12
C LEU A 354 -22.15 6.66 20.29
N ALA A 355 -21.58 6.62 21.49
CA ALA A 355 -22.29 6.86 22.74
C ALA A 355 -22.85 8.29 22.90
N TYR A 356 -22.38 9.25 22.11
CA TYR A 356 -22.79 10.66 22.15
C TYR A 356 -23.95 11.00 21.22
N LEU A 357 -24.47 10.04 20.45
CA LEU A 357 -25.66 10.24 19.61
C LEU A 357 -26.93 9.86 20.39
N PRO A 358 -28.03 10.66 20.29
CA PRO A 358 -29.26 10.44 21.06
C PRO A 358 -29.92 9.07 20.86
N SER A 359 -29.61 8.40 19.75
CA SER A 359 -30.26 7.18 19.26
C SER A 359 -29.39 5.93 19.37
N ASN A 360 -28.41 5.89 20.29
CA ASN A 360 -27.52 4.75 20.52
C ASN A 360 -26.99 4.18 19.18
N ALA A 361 -26.14 4.93 18.49
CA ALA A 361 -25.73 4.57 17.14
C ALA A 361 -24.51 3.66 17.13
N LEU A 362 -24.43 2.77 16.13
CA LEU A 362 -23.29 1.89 15.88
C LEU A 362 -22.71 2.23 14.52
N ARG A 363 -21.44 2.64 14.49
CA ARG A 363 -20.69 2.69 13.23
C ARG A 363 -20.19 1.28 12.93
N VAL A 364 -20.57 0.77 11.77
CA VAL A 364 -20.10 -0.52 11.27
C VAL A 364 -19.29 -0.28 10.00
N ARG A 365 -18.06 -0.78 9.98
CA ARG A 365 -17.24 -0.91 8.77
C ARG A 365 -17.07 -2.39 8.46
N VAL A 366 -17.36 -2.78 7.23
CA VAL A 366 -17.14 -4.13 6.73
C VAL A 366 -16.36 -4.04 5.43
N LYS A 367 -15.29 -4.80 5.34
CA LYS A 367 -14.55 -5.03 4.11
C LYS A 367 -14.61 -6.50 3.73
N VAL A 368 -14.93 -6.74 2.48
CA VAL A 368 -14.91 -8.06 1.87
C VAL A 368 -13.97 -8.05 0.67
N VAL A 369 -13.47 -9.23 0.32
CA VAL A 369 -12.68 -9.46 -0.89
C VAL A 369 -13.22 -10.68 -1.62
N GLY A 370 -13.03 -10.74 -2.93
CA GLY A 370 -13.26 -11.94 -3.73
C GLY A 370 -12.32 -12.01 -4.92
N ASP A 371 -12.13 -13.21 -5.44
CA ASP A 371 -11.31 -13.43 -6.62
C ASP A 371 -11.96 -12.73 -7.82
N LEU A 372 -11.11 -12.22 -8.71
CA LEU A 372 -11.60 -11.58 -9.93
C LEU A 372 -12.38 -12.60 -10.76
N ALA A 373 -13.62 -12.26 -11.14
CA ALA A 373 -14.41 -13.07 -12.05
C ALA A 373 -13.69 -13.12 -13.40
N THR A 374 -12.94 -14.19 -13.64
CA THR A 374 -12.40 -14.49 -14.96
C THR A 374 -13.60 -14.90 -15.82
N GLY A 375 -14.04 -13.99 -16.69
CA GLY A 375 -15.22 -14.24 -17.53
C GLY A 375 -15.10 -15.58 -18.25
N SER A 376 -16.17 -16.38 -18.18
CA SER A 376 -16.38 -17.54 -19.04
C SER A 376 -16.55 -17.14 -20.49
#